data_AF-A0A803L0L3-F1
#
_entry.id   AF-A0A803L0L3-F1
#
_cell.length_a   1.000
_cell.length_b   1.000
_cell.length_c   1.000
_cell.angle_alpha   90.00
_cell.angle_beta   90.00
_cell.angle_gamma   90.00
#
_symmetry.space_group_name_H-M   'P 1'
#
loop_
_entity.id
_entity.type
_entity.pdbx_description
1 polymer ?
#
loop_
_entity_poly.entity_id
_entity_poly.type
_entity_poly.pdbx_seq_one_letter_code
_entity_poly.pdbx_strand_id
1 'polypeptide(L)'
;MNLTGASHSSFSRIRGTRGYMAPEWITNLSITSKVDVYSYGVVLLEIVTGENPGVVDVVTWVREKKIEVPTLEAWVEEIADPMMEGNYNAAQMRTLILVALQCVKDDKDARPTMSQVVEILQGDHSIP
;
A
#
# COMPACT_ATOMS: atom_id res chain seq x y z
N MET A 1 16.36 -40.30 28.80
CA MET A 1 15.91 -39.24 29.72
C MET A 1 16.27 -37.91 29.10
N ASN A 2 15.25 -37.04 28.94
CA ASN A 2 15.21 -35.60 28.59
C ASN A 2 15.86 -35.17 27.25
N LEU A 3 15.13 -34.85 26.17
CA LEU A 3 14.19 -33.73 25.90
C LEU A 3 14.81 -32.33 26.02
N THR A 4 15.17 -31.73 24.88
CA THR A 4 14.76 -30.37 24.53
C THR A 4 14.49 -30.31 23.03
N GLY A 5 13.21 -30.09 22.68
CA GLY A 5 12.76 -29.92 21.31
C GLY A 5 13.26 -28.59 20.74
N ALA A 6 14.05 -28.66 19.68
CA ALA A 6 14.28 -27.51 18.82
C ALA A 6 13.02 -27.32 17.96
N SER A 7 12.08 -26.50 18.43
CA SER A 7 11.09 -25.91 17.53
C SER A 7 11.83 -24.95 16.61
N HIS A 8 12.28 -25.47 15.48
CA HIS A 8 12.85 -24.70 14.40
C HIS A 8 11.72 -23.88 13.77
N SER A 9 11.36 -22.74 14.37
CA SER A 9 10.55 -21.74 13.69
C SER A 9 11.40 -21.25 12.52
N SER A 10 11.06 -21.71 11.32
CA SER A 10 11.70 -21.30 10.08
C SER A 10 11.38 -19.84 9.82
N PHE A 11 12.06 -18.93 10.51
CA PHE A 11 12.19 -17.55 10.06
C PHE A 11 12.99 -17.62 8.76
N SER A 12 12.28 -17.73 7.63
CA SER A 12 12.85 -17.45 6.32
C SER A 12 13.51 -16.07 6.43
N ARG A 13 14.82 -16.00 6.16
CA ARG A 13 15.58 -14.73 6.11
C ARG A 13 14.70 -13.63 5.52
N ILE A 14 14.57 -12.50 6.22
CA ILE A 14 13.87 -11.31 5.73
C ILE A 14 14.37 -11.03 4.30
N ARG A 15 13.48 -11.11 3.32
CA ARG A 15 13.76 -10.91 1.90
C ARG A 15 12.64 -10.03 1.36
N GLY A 16 12.99 -8.84 0.89
CA GLY A 16 12.04 -7.91 0.30
C GLY A 16 12.76 -6.68 -0.27
N THR A 17 12.06 -5.94 -1.12
CA THR A 17 12.57 -4.70 -1.70
C THR A 17 12.22 -3.55 -0.75
N ARG A 18 13.23 -2.77 -0.34
CA ARG A 18 13.03 -1.58 0.50
C ARG A 18 12.01 -0.65 -0.17
N GLY A 19 11.10 -0.09 0.62
CA GLY A 19 9.99 0.74 0.13
C GLY A 19 8.67 -0.01 -0.03
N TYR A 20 8.72 -1.30 -0.36
CA TYR A 20 7.53 -2.11 -0.65
C TYR A 20 7.15 -3.05 0.50
N MET A 21 8.01 -3.19 1.51
CA MET A 21 7.81 -4.12 2.61
C MET A 21 6.76 -3.60 3.58
N ALA A 22 5.76 -4.44 3.87
CA ALA A 22 4.80 -4.19 4.93
C ALA A 22 5.48 -4.07 6.31
N PRO A 23 4.98 -3.24 7.23
CA PRO A 23 5.62 -3.00 8.53
C PRO A 23 5.81 -4.29 9.35
N GLU A 24 4.92 -5.27 9.19
CA GLU A 24 5.00 -6.53 9.92
C GLU A 24 6.15 -7.45 9.51
N TRP A 25 6.78 -7.21 8.35
CA TRP A 25 7.98 -7.98 7.94
C TRP A 25 9.14 -7.83 8.92
N ILE A 26 9.17 -6.72 9.67
CA ILE A 26 10.26 -6.38 10.60
C ILE A 26 9.90 -6.79 12.04
N THR A 27 8.62 -7.07 12.33
CA THR A 27 8.13 -7.26 13.71
C THR A 27 7.93 -8.72 14.12
N ASN A 28 8.42 -9.70 13.34
CA ASN A 28 8.26 -11.13 13.61
C ASN A 28 6.80 -11.62 13.74
N LEU A 29 5.84 -10.86 13.22
CA LEU A 29 4.44 -11.29 13.13
C LEU A 29 4.27 -12.31 12.00
N SER A 30 3.19 -13.08 12.05
CA SER A 30 2.86 -14.06 11.01
C SER A 30 2.75 -13.38 9.64
N ILE A 31 3.67 -13.71 8.74
CA ILE A 31 3.61 -13.31 7.33
C ILE A 31 2.39 -13.99 6.70
N THR A 32 1.47 -13.20 6.15
CA THR A 32 0.26 -13.66 5.45
C THR A 32 0.20 -13.05 4.06
N SER A 33 -0.78 -13.42 3.25
CA SER A 33 -1.05 -12.77 1.95
C SER A 33 -1.28 -11.25 2.05
N LYS A 34 -1.54 -10.70 3.25
CA LYS A 34 -1.68 -9.26 3.47
C LYS A 34 -0.39 -8.48 3.25
N VAL A 35 0.78 -9.11 3.27
CA VAL A 35 2.04 -8.42 2.93
C VAL A 35 2.08 -8.07 1.44
N ASP A 36 1.56 -8.96 0.58
CA ASP A 36 1.48 -8.71 -0.86
C ASP A 36 0.45 -7.62 -1.18
N VAL A 37 -0.65 -7.56 -0.42
CA VAL A 37 -1.64 -6.48 -0.51
C VAL A 37 -0.99 -5.13 -0.21
N TYR A 38 -0.16 -5.06 0.84
CA TYR A 38 0.57 -3.83 1.17
C TYR A 38 1.53 -3.42 0.04
N SER A 39 2.36 -4.35 -0.43
CA SER A 39 3.29 -4.09 -1.53
C SER A 39 2.57 -3.63 -2.79
N TYR A 40 1.41 -4.21 -3.11
CA TYR A 40 0.56 -3.76 -4.21
C TYR A 40 0.05 -2.34 -4.00
N GLY A 41 -0.39 -1.99 -2.78
CA GLY A 41 -0.77 -0.63 -2.43
C GLY A 41 0.37 0.38 -2.66
N VAL A 42 1.60 0.03 -2.33
CA VAL A 42 2.79 0.86 -2.61
C VAL A 42 2.99 1.05 -4.11
N VAL A 43 2.86 -0.01 -4.91
CA VAL A 43 2.96 0.06 -6.39
C VAL A 43 1.89 0.97 -6.97
N LEU A 44 0.65 0.92 -6.46
CA LEU A 44 -0.40 1.84 -6.89
C LEU A 44 -0.05 3.30 -6.59
N LEU A 45 0.53 3.57 -5.41
CA LEU A 45 1.00 4.92 -5.08
C LEU A 45 2.15 5.35 -5.99
N GLU A 46 3.14 4.49 -6.25
CA GLU A 46 4.22 4.76 -7.20
C GLU A 46 3.69 5.14 -8.59
N ILE A 47 2.67 4.43 -9.09
CA ILE A 47 2.05 4.74 -10.38
C ILE A 47 1.35 6.10 -10.35
N VAL A 48 0.64 6.41 -9.26
CA VAL A 48 -0.10 7.67 -9.12
C VAL A 48 0.84 8.86 -9.03
N THR A 49 1.93 8.73 -8.26
CA THR A 49 2.79 9.86 -7.90
C THR A 49 4.03 9.99 -8.77
N GLY A 50 4.45 8.93 -9.45
CA GLY A 50 5.74 8.86 -10.15
C GLY A 50 6.95 8.78 -9.21
N GLU A 51 6.71 8.71 -7.89
CA GLU A 51 7.77 8.69 -6.87
C GLU A 51 8.34 7.29 -6.69
N ASN A 52 9.66 7.18 -6.53
CA ASN A 52 10.35 5.91 -6.31
C ASN A 52 10.27 5.48 -4.83
N PRO A 53 9.55 4.39 -4.47
CA PRO A 53 9.40 3.95 -3.08
C PRO A 53 10.71 3.53 -2.40
N GLY A 54 11.76 3.23 -3.17
CA GLY A 54 13.09 2.94 -2.66
C GLY A 54 13.86 4.16 -2.16
N VAL A 55 13.42 5.36 -2.56
CA VAL A 55 14.03 6.66 -2.22
C VAL A 55 13.13 7.46 -1.27
N VAL A 56 11.82 7.49 -1.55
CA VAL A 56 10.82 8.25 -0.79
C VAL A 56 9.89 7.28 -0.06
N ASP A 57 9.56 7.59 1.19
CA ASP A 57 8.44 6.94 1.87
C ASP A 57 7.13 7.48 1.29
N VAL A 58 6.71 6.90 0.15
CA VAL A 58 5.54 7.35 -0.62
C VAL A 58 4.25 7.29 0.21
N VAL A 59 4.14 6.35 1.14
CA VAL A 59 2.94 6.20 1.98
C VAL A 59 2.81 7.39 2.92
N THR A 60 3.89 7.75 3.61
CA THR A 60 3.92 8.90 4.52
C THR A 60 3.73 10.20 3.74
N TRP A 61 4.47 10.39 2.64
CA TRP A 61 4.39 11.58 1.81
C TRP A 61 2.96 11.85 1.29
N VAL A 62 2.28 10.83 0.73
CA VAL A 62 0.89 10.95 0.26
C VAL A 62 -0.07 11.34 1.38
N ARG A 63 0.11 10.79 2.60
CA ARG A 63 -0.71 11.12 3.78
C ARG A 63 -0.49 12.56 4.25
N GLU A 64 0.75 13.02 4.25
CA GLU A 64 1.11 14.39 4.64
C GLU A 64 0.55 15.42 3.67
N LYS A 65 0.67 15.18 2.35
CA LYS A 65 0.09 16.04 1.32
C LYS A 65 -1.42 16.24 1.45
N LYS A 66 -2.14 15.25 1.98
CA LYS A 66 -3.57 15.39 2.26
C LYS A 66 -3.90 16.44 3.31
N ILE A 67 -2.99 16.64 4.28
CA ILE A 67 -3.20 17.60 5.38
C ILE A 67 -3.05 19.05 4.87
N GLU A 68 -2.24 19.24 3.83
CA GLU A 68 -1.92 20.56 3.26
C GLU A 68 -3.05 21.14 2.37
N VAL A 69 -4.01 20.32 1.97
CA VAL A 69 -5.01 20.66 0.94
C VAL A 69 -6.46 20.47 1.43
N PRO A 70 -7.40 21.33 1.01
CA PRO A 70 -8.74 21.39 1.59
C PRO A 70 -9.74 20.39 1.00
N THR A 71 -9.48 19.89 -0.22
CA THR A 71 -10.41 19.02 -0.95
C THR A 71 -9.70 17.78 -1.48
N LEU A 72 -10.49 16.74 -1.77
CA LEU A 72 -9.99 15.49 -2.33
C LEU A 72 -9.49 15.70 -3.76
N GLU A 73 -10.15 16.54 -4.53
CA GLU A 73 -9.76 16.88 -5.90
C GLU A 73 -8.41 17.60 -5.92
N ALA A 74 -8.22 18.61 -5.05
CA ALA A 74 -6.94 19.30 -4.91
C ALA A 74 -5.82 18.35 -4.45
N TRP A 75 -6.15 17.39 -3.58
CA TRP A 75 -5.18 16.38 -3.14
C TRP A 75 -4.77 15.44 -4.27
N VAL A 76 -5.71 14.98 -5.10
CA VAL A 76 -5.41 14.16 -6.28
C VAL A 76 -4.48 14.90 -7.23
N GLU A 77 -4.76 16.19 -7.49
CA GLU A 77 -3.91 17.03 -8.34
C GLU A 77 -2.50 17.25 -7.76
N GLU A 78 -2.41 17.50 -6.45
CA GLU A 78 -1.14 17.73 -5.74
C GLU A 78 -0.21 16.52 -5.77
N ILE A 79 -0.76 15.30 -5.72
CA ILE A 79 0.04 14.07 -5.66
C ILE A 79 0.19 13.36 -7.00
N ALA A 80 -0.51 13.80 -8.05
CA ALA A 80 -0.42 13.16 -9.36
C ALA A 80 0.97 13.37 -9.97
N ASP A 81 1.48 12.34 -10.65
CA ASP A 81 2.75 12.41 -11.39
C ASP A 81 2.73 13.62 -12.35
N PRO A 82 3.67 14.57 -12.20
CA PRO A 82 3.78 15.73 -13.08
C PRO A 82 3.88 15.37 -14.57
N MET A 83 4.42 14.20 -14.90
CA MET A 83 4.52 13.70 -16.28
C MET A 83 3.18 13.34 -16.90
N MET A 84 2.12 13.15 -16.10
CA MET A 84 0.77 12.95 -16.62
C MET A 84 0.18 14.26 -17.16
N GLU A 85 0.69 15.44 -16.78
CA GLU A 85 0.21 16.75 -17.25
C GLU A 85 -1.31 16.94 -17.15
N GLY A 86 -1.94 16.37 -16.11
CA GLY A 86 -3.39 16.39 -15.91
C GLY A 86 -4.18 15.46 -16.84
N ASN A 87 -3.52 14.66 -17.68
CA ASN A 87 -4.14 13.72 -18.61
C ASN A 87 -4.49 12.40 -17.93
N TYR A 88 -5.45 12.45 -17.00
CA TYR A 88 -5.99 11.28 -16.32
C TYR A 88 -7.47 11.46 -16.00
N ASN A 89 -8.17 10.36 -15.76
CA ASN A 89 -9.54 10.42 -15.25
C ASN A 89 -9.51 10.64 -13.73
N ALA A 90 -9.96 11.81 -13.27
CA ALA A 90 -9.93 12.18 -11.85
C ALA A 90 -10.68 11.20 -10.94
N ALA A 91 -11.80 10.61 -11.40
CA ALA A 91 -12.56 9.64 -10.62
C ALA A 91 -11.81 8.31 -10.47
N GLN A 92 -11.14 7.86 -11.53
CA GLN A 92 -10.29 6.66 -11.48
C GLN A 92 -9.06 6.89 -10.60
N MET A 93 -8.39 8.05 -10.72
CA MET A 93 -7.26 8.41 -9.86
C MET A 93 -7.66 8.43 -8.39
N ARG A 94 -8.78 9.08 -8.06
CA ARG A 94 -9.36 9.07 -6.71
C ARG A 94 -9.58 7.63 -6.21
N THR A 95 -10.14 6.77 -7.04
CA THR A 95 -10.39 5.37 -6.68
C THR A 95 -9.08 4.62 -6.42
N LEU A 96 -8.08 4.78 -7.29
CA LEU A 96 -6.74 4.18 -7.14
C LEU A 96 -6.08 4.61 -5.84
N ILE A 97 -6.07 5.91 -5.54
CA ILE A 97 -5.47 6.46 -4.31
C ILE A 97 -6.16 5.90 -3.07
N LEU A 98 -7.50 5.87 -3.05
CA LEU A 98 -8.24 5.38 -1.89
C LEU A 98 -8.05 3.87 -1.69
N VAL A 99 -8.05 3.07 -2.76
CA VAL A 99 -7.73 1.63 -2.69
C VAL A 99 -6.31 1.42 -2.18
N ALA A 100 -5.34 2.17 -2.74
CA ALA A 100 -3.95 2.08 -2.34
C ALA A 100 -3.79 2.38 -0.84
N LEU A 101 -4.44 3.44 -0.33
CA LEU A 101 -4.43 3.78 1.10
C LEU A 101 -5.03 2.69 2.01
N GLN A 102 -6.06 1.98 1.55
CA GLN A 102 -6.61 0.84 2.29
C GLN A 102 -5.63 -0.34 2.30
N CYS A 103 -4.95 -0.59 1.18
CA CYS A 103 -3.93 -1.63 1.06
C CYS A 103 -2.71 -1.38 1.95
N VAL A 104 -2.29 -0.13 2.14
CA VAL A 104 -1.11 0.24 2.95
C VAL A 104 -1.42 0.56 4.42
N LYS A 105 -2.56 0.11 4.95
CA LYS A 105 -2.85 0.23 6.38
C LYS A 105 -1.84 -0.53 7.22
N ASP A 106 -1.42 0.05 8.35
CA ASP A 106 -0.48 -0.61 9.27
C ASP A 106 -1.10 -1.86 9.88
N ASP A 107 -2.38 -1.79 10.25
CA ASP A 107 -3.17 -2.95 10.63
C ASP A 107 -3.45 -3.84 9.40
N LYS A 108 -2.76 -4.99 9.36
CA LYS A 108 -2.89 -6.00 8.29
C LYS A 108 -4.32 -6.53 8.15
N ASP A 109 -5.10 -6.57 9.22
CA ASP A 109 -6.43 -7.17 9.20
C ASP A 109 -7.47 -6.18 8.65
N ALA A 110 -7.20 -4.88 8.77
CA ALA A 110 -7.96 -3.81 8.13
C ALA A 110 -7.70 -3.64 6.62
N ARG A 111 -6.65 -4.29 6.07
CA ARG A 111 -6.39 -4.29 4.62
C ARG A 111 -7.42 -5.16 3.89
N PRO A 112 -7.85 -4.80 2.67
CA PRO A 112 -8.71 -5.65 1.87
C PRO A 112 -8.01 -6.96 1.45
N THR A 113 -8.77 -7.92 0.96
CA THR A 113 -8.25 -9.04 0.19
C THR A 113 -7.97 -8.61 -1.25
N MET A 114 -7.08 -9.31 -1.96
CA MET A 114 -6.82 -9.00 -3.38
C MET A 114 -8.07 -9.12 -4.26
N SER A 115 -9.00 -10.02 -3.94
CA SER A 115 -10.27 -10.13 -4.67
C SER A 115 -11.11 -8.86 -4.50
N GLN A 116 -11.24 -8.35 -3.27
CA GLN A 116 -11.92 -7.08 -3.00
C GLN A 116 -11.23 -5.89 -3.69
N VAL A 117 -9.90 -5.88 -3.75
CA VAL A 117 -9.14 -4.86 -4.48
C VAL A 117 -9.55 -4.85 -5.96
N VAL A 118 -9.62 -6.03 -6.61
CA VAL A 118 -10.03 -6.14 -8.01
C VAL A 118 -11.48 -5.69 -8.22
N GLU A 119 -12.41 -6.13 -7.36
CA GLU A 119 -13.82 -5.73 -7.42
C GLU A 119 -13.99 -4.22 -7.36
N ILE A 120 -13.26 -3.54 -6.46
CA ILE A 120 -13.31 -2.08 -6.35
C ILE A 120 -12.73 -1.41 -7.61
N LEU A 121 -11.59 -1.88 -8.10
CA LEU A 121 -10.93 -1.29 -9.28
C LEU A 121 -11.73 -1.51 -10.57
N GLN A 122 -12.54 -2.56 -10.65
CA GLN A 122 -13.46 -2.81 -11.75
C GLN A 122 -14.76 -2.00 -11.65
N GLY A 123 -15.01 -1.33 -10.52
CA GLY A 123 -16.22 -0.57 -10.26
C GLY A 123 -17.40 -1.42 -9.78
N ASP A 124 -17.16 -2.69 -9.45
CA ASP A 124 -18.17 -3.64 -8.97
C ASP A 124 -18.47 -3.48 -7.47
N HIS A 125 -17.64 -2.74 -6.74
CA HIS A 125 -17.80 -2.47 -5.30
C HIS A 125 -17.31 -1.07 -4.90
N SER A 126 -17.98 -0.44 -3.93
CA SER A 126 -17.55 0.85 -3.37
C SER A 126 -16.57 0.66 -2.20
N ILE A 127 -15.61 1.57 -2.06
CA ILE A 127 -14.67 1.58 -0.94
C ILE A 127 -15.44 1.81 0.39
N PRO A 128 -15.25 0.95 1.42
CA PRO A 128 -15.80 1.18 2.76
C PRO A 128 -15.22 2.41 3.45
#